data_AF-A0A1C6V1B7-F1
#
_entry.id   AF-A0A1C6V1B7-F1
#
_cell.length_a   1.000
_cell.length_b   1.000
_cell.length_c   1.000
_cell.angle_alpha   90.00
_cell.angle_beta   90.00
_cell.angle_gamma   90.00
#
_symmetry.space_group_name_H-M   'P 1'
#
loop_
_entity.id
_entity.type
_entity.pdbx_description
1 polymer ?
#
loop_
_entity_poly.entity_id
_entity_poly.type
_entity_poly.pdbx_seq_one_letter_code
_entity_poly.pdbx_strand_id
1 'polypeptide(L)'
;MSSLGVTDAPVDDLLHALLSHTVLTVRAPVLAFLTERLDTRGEDGRRAWTQVLLGLFRQAPYVTAARRYDTYRPRPLRVTARYAAYEANLLLLTICAAGEVSARSLYPDTTEVVEAWRAQVRLWRSQLGKEGWQSMADWLALDRRRDDQGRYVVVSRDDGTFVVSPVDLHWTYDRDQPGPFVHVVTDLGARSARGVHLECGVADDTLRHALEPLVERLPSALEQMVGRWPDVMP
;
A
#
# COMPACT_ATOMS: atom_id res chain seq x y z
N MET A 1 -12.47 -17.05 -28.74
CA MET A 1 -12.65 -16.23 -27.52
C MET A 1 -12.22 -17.07 -26.32
N SER A 2 -10.91 -17.17 -26.08
CA SER A 2 -10.38 -17.98 -24.98
C SER A 2 -10.61 -17.26 -23.66
N SER A 3 -11.42 -17.87 -22.80
CA SER A 3 -11.59 -17.52 -21.40
C SER A 3 -10.23 -17.58 -20.70
N LEU A 4 -9.71 -16.45 -20.23
CA LEU A 4 -8.60 -16.41 -19.28
C LEU A 4 -9.14 -16.90 -17.93
N GLY A 5 -9.20 -18.22 -17.77
CA GLY A 5 -9.47 -18.85 -16.48
C GLY A 5 -8.37 -18.47 -15.49
N VAL A 6 -8.78 -18.01 -14.31
CA VAL A 6 -7.96 -17.46 -13.21
C VAL A 6 -6.97 -18.47 -12.60
N THR A 7 -6.79 -19.67 -13.15
CA THR A 7 -6.00 -20.73 -12.50
C THR A 7 -5.33 -21.65 -13.50
N ASP A 8 -4.39 -21.16 -14.30
CA ASP A 8 -3.37 -22.05 -14.86
C ASP A 8 -2.11 -21.87 -13.99
N ALA A 9 -1.93 -22.77 -13.02
CA ALA A 9 -0.76 -22.79 -12.14
C ALA A 9 0.60 -22.59 -12.86
N PRO A 10 0.81 -23.09 -14.10
CA PRO A 10 2.01 -22.80 -14.88
C PRO A 10 2.26 -21.30 -15.17
N VAL A 11 1.21 -20.50 -15.34
CA VAL A 11 1.31 -19.07 -15.66
C VAL A 11 1.65 -18.25 -14.41
N ASP A 12 1.00 -18.54 -13.27
CA ASP A 12 1.34 -17.91 -11.99
C ASP A 12 2.78 -18.23 -11.57
N ASP A 13 3.24 -19.47 -11.75
CA ASP A 13 4.61 -19.87 -11.43
C ASP A 13 5.66 -19.07 -12.21
N LEU A 14 5.40 -18.80 -13.50
CA LEU A 14 6.28 -17.98 -14.32
C LEU A 14 6.24 -16.51 -13.88
N LEU A 15 5.04 -15.96 -13.64
CA LEU A 15 4.89 -14.58 -13.14
C LEU A 15 5.61 -14.40 -11.82
N HIS A 16 5.44 -15.32 -10.87
CA HIS A 16 6.16 -15.30 -9.62
C HIS A 16 7.68 -15.34 -9.82
N ALA A 17 8.19 -16.21 -10.69
CA ALA A 17 9.64 -16.27 -10.97
C ALA A 17 10.19 -14.94 -11.50
N LEU A 18 9.46 -14.25 -12.37
CA LEU A 18 9.88 -12.99 -12.98
C LEU A 18 9.70 -11.78 -12.06
N LEU A 19 8.61 -11.74 -11.29
CA LEU A 19 8.18 -10.56 -10.53
C LEU A 19 8.60 -10.58 -9.05
N SER A 20 9.16 -11.68 -8.53
CA SER A 20 9.50 -11.81 -7.10
C SER A 20 10.91 -11.33 -6.71
N HIS A 21 11.62 -10.58 -7.56
CA HIS A 21 13.05 -10.26 -7.32
C HIS A 21 13.38 -8.78 -7.10
N THR A 22 12.61 -7.90 -7.73
CA THR A 22 12.73 -6.44 -7.61
C THR A 22 11.39 -5.81 -7.90
N VAL A 23 11.11 -4.67 -7.28
CA VAL A 23 9.93 -3.88 -7.64
C VAL A 23 10.14 -3.30 -9.04
N LEU A 24 9.08 -3.29 -9.86
CA LEU A 24 9.12 -2.79 -11.22
C LEU A 24 9.36 -1.27 -11.29
N THR A 25 9.01 -0.52 -10.25
CA THR A 25 9.22 0.95 -10.16
C THR A 25 10.68 1.36 -10.19
N VAL A 26 11.60 0.48 -9.77
CA VAL A 26 13.05 0.72 -9.90
C VAL A 26 13.46 0.85 -11.37
N ARG A 27 12.68 0.27 -12.30
CA ARG A 27 12.88 0.39 -13.76
C ARG A 27 11.63 0.95 -14.41
N ALA A 28 11.36 2.23 -14.18
CA ALA A 28 10.19 2.95 -14.73
C ALA A 28 9.86 2.64 -16.22
N PRO A 29 10.82 2.49 -17.15
CA PRO A 29 10.51 2.14 -18.55
C PRO A 29 9.76 0.81 -18.71
N VAL A 30 9.97 -0.16 -17.81
CA VAL A 30 9.28 -1.46 -17.84
C VAL A 30 7.80 -1.26 -17.52
N LEU A 31 7.46 -0.48 -16.49
CA LEU A 31 6.06 -0.17 -16.17
C LEU A 31 5.38 0.64 -17.27
N ALA A 32 6.08 1.62 -17.85
CA ALA A 32 5.56 2.39 -18.98
C ALA A 32 5.20 1.47 -20.16
N PHE A 33 6.13 0.61 -20.57
CA PHE A 33 5.88 -0.38 -21.63
C PHE A 33 4.72 -1.32 -21.30
N LEU A 34 4.63 -1.84 -20.08
CA LEU A 34 3.54 -2.72 -19.67
C LEU A 34 2.18 -2.01 -19.65
N THR A 35 2.16 -0.72 -19.26
CA THR A 35 0.96 0.13 -19.30
C THR A 35 0.49 0.32 -20.74
N GLU A 36 1.36 0.76 -21.64
CA GLU A 36 1.05 0.91 -23.07
C GLU A 36 0.52 -0.41 -23.68
N ARG A 37 1.12 -1.54 -23.31
CA ARG A 37 0.66 -2.87 -23.73
C ARG A 37 -0.72 -3.25 -23.20
N LEU A 38 -1.08 -2.80 -22.00
CA LEU A 38 -2.42 -3.03 -21.44
C LEU A 38 -3.45 -2.11 -22.11
N ASP A 39 -3.08 -0.88 -22.42
CA ASP A 39 -3.96 0.10 -23.07
C ASP A 39 -4.38 -0.31 -24.49
N THR A 40 -3.49 -1.00 -25.24
CA THR A 40 -3.84 -1.52 -26.57
C THR A 40 -4.90 -2.64 -26.57
N ARG A 41 -5.29 -3.17 -25.41
CA ARG A 41 -6.27 -4.28 -25.30
C ARG A 41 -7.73 -3.85 -25.20
N GLY A 42 -8.00 -2.54 -25.16
CA GLY A 42 -9.34 -2.00 -24.93
C GLY A 42 -9.89 -2.31 -23.53
N GLU A 43 -11.09 -1.81 -23.23
CA GLU A 43 -11.65 -1.88 -21.88
C GLU A 43 -11.91 -3.31 -21.39
N ASP A 44 -12.48 -4.18 -22.23
CA ASP A 44 -12.77 -5.57 -21.86
C ASP A 44 -11.49 -6.35 -21.53
N GLY A 45 -10.44 -6.14 -22.32
CA GLY A 45 -9.14 -6.73 -22.07
C GLY A 45 -8.52 -6.24 -20.77
N ARG A 46 -8.58 -4.93 -20.51
CA ARG A 46 -8.09 -4.33 -19.25
C ARG A 46 -8.86 -4.88 -18.05
N ARG A 47 -10.19 -4.93 -18.11
CA ARG A 47 -11.04 -5.53 -17.05
C ARG A 47 -10.67 -6.98 -16.77
N ALA A 48 -10.48 -7.80 -17.80
CA ALA A 48 -10.08 -9.20 -17.63
C ALA A 48 -8.71 -9.33 -16.93
N TRP A 49 -7.72 -8.52 -17.32
CA TRP A 49 -6.41 -8.50 -16.68
C TRP A 49 -6.48 -8.03 -15.22
N THR A 50 -7.25 -6.99 -14.92
CA THR A 50 -7.48 -6.53 -13.55
C THR A 50 -8.02 -7.66 -12.67
N GLN A 51 -9.01 -8.43 -13.15
CA GLN A 51 -9.57 -9.54 -12.36
C GLN A 51 -8.55 -10.66 -12.10
N VAL A 52 -7.74 -11.02 -13.09
CA VAL A 52 -6.67 -12.00 -12.92
C VAL A 52 -5.65 -11.52 -11.89
N LEU A 53 -5.16 -10.27 -12.03
CA LEU A 53 -4.14 -9.72 -11.14
C LEU A 53 -4.64 -9.57 -9.69
N LEU A 54 -5.89 -9.16 -9.49
CA LEU A 54 -6.52 -9.14 -8.17
C LEU A 54 -6.65 -10.54 -7.58
N GLY A 55 -7.02 -11.53 -8.39
CA GLY A 55 -7.06 -12.93 -7.98
C GLY A 55 -5.68 -13.41 -7.49
N LEU A 56 -4.63 -13.16 -8.27
CA LEU A 56 -3.26 -13.50 -7.89
C LEU A 56 -2.81 -12.78 -6.62
N PHE A 57 -3.13 -11.48 -6.49
CA PHE A 57 -2.78 -10.70 -5.31
C PHE A 57 -3.40 -11.30 -4.05
N ARG A 58 -4.70 -11.65 -4.10
CA ARG A 58 -5.42 -12.24 -2.96
C ARG A 58 -4.93 -13.64 -2.59
N GLN A 59 -4.46 -14.42 -3.56
CA GLN A 59 -3.99 -15.79 -3.33
C GLN A 59 -2.53 -15.86 -2.88
N ALA A 60 -1.70 -14.88 -3.24
CA ALA A 60 -0.27 -14.87 -2.96
C ALA A 60 0.11 -15.17 -1.48
N PRO A 61 -0.59 -14.65 -0.44
CA PRO A 61 -0.27 -14.95 0.95
C PRO A 61 -0.47 -16.42 1.34
N TYR A 62 -1.33 -17.15 0.62
CA TYR A 62 -1.78 -18.50 0.99
C TYR A 62 -1.11 -19.62 0.19
N VAL A 63 -0.25 -19.29 -0.79
CA VAL A 63 0.43 -20.29 -1.60
C VAL A 63 1.51 -21.01 -0.78
N THR A 64 1.31 -22.31 -0.55
CA THR A 64 2.21 -23.17 0.24
C THR A 64 2.95 -24.23 -0.60
N ALA A 65 2.55 -24.41 -1.86
CA ALA A 65 3.12 -25.43 -2.74
C ALA A 65 4.43 -24.96 -3.42
N ALA A 66 5.30 -25.93 -3.73
CA ALA A 66 6.50 -25.68 -4.52
C ALA A 66 6.12 -25.23 -5.94
N ARG A 67 6.78 -24.19 -6.44
CA ARG A 67 6.53 -23.62 -7.76
C ARG A 67 7.49 -24.23 -8.78
N ARG A 68 7.01 -24.42 -10.02
CA ARG A 68 7.76 -25.06 -11.11
C ARG A 68 9.13 -24.43 -11.38
N TYR A 69 9.27 -23.13 -11.13
CA TYR A 69 10.48 -22.34 -11.39
C TYR A 69 11.22 -21.91 -10.12
N ASP A 70 11.06 -22.60 -8.98
CA ASP A 70 11.72 -22.23 -7.71
C ASP A 70 13.25 -22.28 -7.73
N THR A 71 13.82 -22.97 -8.73
CA THR A 71 15.26 -23.01 -9.01
C THR A 71 15.77 -21.72 -9.68
N TYR A 72 14.90 -20.93 -10.31
CA TYR A 72 15.26 -19.64 -10.89
C TYR A 72 15.48 -18.61 -9.78
N ARG A 73 16.75 -18.40 -9.44
CA ARG A 73 17.19 -17.45 -8.40
C ARG A 73 18.30 -16.54 -8.93
N PRO A 74 17.96 -15.53 -9.76
CA PRO A 74 18.93 -14.56 -10.27
C PRO A 74 19.66 -13.81 -9.15
N ARG A 75 19.06 -13.69 -7.97
CA ARG A 75 19.69 -13.20 -6.75
C ARG A 75 19.14 -13.96 -5.53
N PRO A 76 19.97 -14.32 -4.55
CA PRO A 76 19.48 -14.89 -3.30
C PRO A 76 18.67 -13.83 -2.53
N LEU A 77 17.41 -14.14 -2.25
CA LEU A 77 16.49 -13.31 -1.48
C LEU A 77 15.80 -14.15 -0.40
N ARG A 78 15.48 -13.51 0.73
CA ARG A 78 14.61 -14.10 1.75
C ARG A 78 13.22 -14.33 1.15
N VAL A 79 12.52 -15.35 1.62
CA VAL A 79 11.16 -15.69 1.15
C VAL A 79 10.22 -14.49 1.31
N THR A 80 10.27 -13.80 2.45
CA THR A 80 9.48 -12.59 2.73
C THR A 80 9.79 -11.44 1.78
N ALA A 81 11.05 -11.29 1.34
CA ALA A 81 11.44 -10.28 0.36
C ALA A 81 10.92 -10.62 -1.04
N ARG A 82 10.93 -11.91 -1.41
CA ARG A 82 10.35 -12.37 -2.67
C ARG A 82 8.85 -12.15 -2.73
N TYR A 83 8.17 -12.51 -1.63
CA TYR A 83 6.75 -12.30 -1.44
C TYR A 83 6.37 -10.82 -1.54
N ALA A 84 7.07 -9.96 -0.78
CA ALA A 84 6.84 -8.51 -0.82
C ALA A 84 7.02 -7.91 -2.23
N ALA A 85 8.08 -8.30 -2.94
CA ALA A 85 8.31 -7.85 -4.32
C ALA A 85 7.21 -8.34 -5.27
N TYR A 86 6.76 -9.58 -5.11
CA TYR A 86 5.71 -10.16 -5.93
C TYR A 86 4.39 -9.41 -5.76
N GLU A 87 3.92 -9.23 -4.53
CA GLU A 87 2.66 -8.52 -4.27
C GLU A 87 2.71 -7.04 -4.64
N ALA A 88 3.85 -6.37 -4.40
CA ALA A 88 4.03 -5.00 -4.85
C ALA A 88 3.86 -4.90 -6.38
N ASN A 89 4.49 -5.82 -7.12
CA ASN A 89 4.39 -5.85 -8.58
C ASN A 89 2.99 -6.22 -9.08
N LEU A 90 2.28 -7.12 -8.41
CA LEU A 90 0.88 -7.41 -8.72
C LEU A 90 -0.01 -6.17 -8.52
N LEU A 91 0.17 -5.42 -7.42
CA LEU A 91 -0.54 -4.16 -7.22
C LEU A 91 -0.24 -3.17 -8.34
N LEU A 92 1.03 -2.93 -8.65
CA LEU A 92 1.45 -1.99 -9.69
C LEU A 92 0.84 -2.32 -11.05
N LEU A 93 0.89 -3.61 -11.44
CA LEU A 93 0.26 -4.07 -12.69
C LEU A 93 -1.27 -3.94 -12.65
N THR A 94 -1.89 -4.15 -11.49
CA THR A 94 -3.33 -3.97 -11.32
C THR A 94 -3.70 -2.50 -11.52
N ILE A 95 -2.92 -1.57 -10.98
CA ILE A 95 -3.09 -0.13 -11.19
C ILE A 95 -2.88 0.22 -12.67
N CYS A 96 -1.86 -0.31 -13.35
CA CYS A 96 -1.69 -0.11 -14.79
C CYS A 96 -2.91 -0.60 -15.61
N ALA A 97 -3.54 -1.71 -15.20
CA ALA A 97 -4.72 -2.24 -15.88
C ALA A 97 -6.01 -1.49 -15.51
N ALA A 98 -6.20 -1.08 -14.26
CA ALA A 98 -7.45 -0.51 -13.74
C ALA A 98 -7.47 1.03 -13.69
N GLY A 99 -6.32 1.68 -13.72
CA GLY A 99 -6.14 3.11 -13.43
C GLY A 99 -6.04 3.40 -11.94
N GLU A 100 -7.00 2.90 -11.16
CA GLU A 100 -7.01 2.96 -9.70
C GLU A 100 -7.48 1.64 -9.08
N VAL A 101 -7.09 1.38 -7.84
CA VAL A 101 -7.42 0.15 -7.12
C VAL A 101 -7.86 0.50 -5.70
N SER A 102 -9.08 0.10 -5.33
CA SER A 102 -9.56 0.18 -3.95
C SER A 102 -9.00 -0.95 -3.10
N ALA A 103 -8.57 -0.64 -1.87
CA ALA A 103 -8.16 -1.66 -0.91
C ALA A 103 -9.26 -2.68 -0.59
N ARG A 104 -10.54 -2.34 -0.77
CA ARG A 104 -11.65 -3.32 -0.67
C ARG A 104 -11.57 -4.40 -1.73
N SER A 105 -11.09 -4.06 -2.92
CA SER A 105 -10.87 -5.04 -3.99
C SER A 105 -9.64 -5.90 -3.70
N LEU A 106 -8.66 -5.41 -2.94
CA LEU A 106 -7.50 -6.20 -2.53
C LEU A 106 -7.83 -7.15 -1.38
N TYR A 107 -8.70 -6.72 -0.47
CA TYR A 107 -9.07 -7.44 0.75
C TYR A 107 -10.60 -7.57 0.88
N PRO A 108 -11.25 -8.37 0.02
CA PRO A 108 -12.72 -8.47 0.03
C PRO A 108 -13.28 -9.19 1.27
N ASP A 109 -12.47 -10.00 1.94
CA ASP A 109 -12.90 -10.88 3.04
C ASP A 109 -12.69 -10.27 4.43
N THR A 110 -12.23 -9.02 4.53
CA THR A 110 -11.99 -8.33 5.82
C THR A 110 -12.89 -7.10 5.97
N THR A 111 -13.35 -6.87 7.18
CA THR A 111 -14.00 -5.60 7.57
C THR A 111 -12.97 -4.53 7.94
N GLU A 112 -11.73 -4.93 8.25
CA GLU A 112 -10.64 -4.06 8.69
C GLU A 112 -9.71 -3.68 7.52
N VAL A 113 -10.29 -3.13 6.45
CA VAL A 113 -9.62 -2.91 5.15
C VAL A 113 -8.40 -1.99 5.28
N VAL A 114 -8.50 -0.92 6.08
CA VAL A 114 -7.40 0.02 6.31
C VAL A 114 -6.24 -0.64 7.07
N GLU A 115 -6.55 -1.52 8.01
CA GLU A 115 -5.53 -2.25 8.78
C GLU A 115 -4.81 -3.28 7.91
N ALA A 116 -5.53 -4.00 7.05
CA ALA A 116 -4.95 -4.92 6.07
C ALA A 116 -4.00 -4.17 5.10
N TRP A 117 -4.44 -3.03 4.56
CA TRP A 117 -3.59 -2.16 3.74
C TRP A 117 -2.35 -1.68 4.51
N ARG A 118 -2.51 -1.24 5.77
CA ARG A 118 -1.39 -0.77 6.59
C ARG A 118 -0.37 -1.88 6.84
N ALA A 119 -0.82 -3.10 7.14
CA ALA A 119 0.05 -4.26 7.32
C ALA A 119 0.85 -4.57 6.05
N GLN A 120 0.19 -4.52 4.89
CA GLN A 120 0.82 -4.72 3.59
C GLN A 120 1.92 -3.68 3.29
N VAL A 121 1.61 -2.39 3.49
CA VAL A 121 2.57 -1.31 3.27
C VAL A 121 3.77 -1.43 4.20
N ARG A 122 3.56 -1.84 5.45
CA ARG A 122 4.66 -2.11 6.41
C ARG A 122 5.53 -3.28 5.98
N LEU A 123 4.93 -4.36 5.45
CA LEU A 123 5.68 -5.45 4.86
C LEU A 123 6.57 -4.93 3.73
N TRP A 124 6.02 -4.19 2.77
CA TRP A 124 6.80 -3.60 1.67
C TRP A 124 7.92 -2.69 2.17
N ARG A 125 7.61 -1.77 3.09
CA ARG A 125 8.60 -0.87 3.69
C ARG A 125 9.77 -1.61 4.33
N SER A 126 9.50 -2.75 4.96
CA SER A 126 10.52 -3.58 5.62
C SER A 126 11.32 -4.46 4.66
N GLN A 127 10.71 -4.92 3.56
CA GLN A 127 11.29 -5.97 2.71
C GLN A 127 11.88 -5.49 1.37
N LEU A 128 11.42 -4.37 0.81
CA LEU A 128 11.80 -3.93 -0.56
C LEU A 128 13.17 -3.23 -0.64
N GLY A 129 13.81 -2.98 0.50
CA GLY A 129 15.03 -2.17 0.57
C GLY A 129 14.75 -0.68 0.28
N LYS A 130 15.77 0.18 0.47
CA LYS A 130 15.60 1.64 0.41
C LYS A 130 15.14 2.13 -0.96
N GLU A 131 15.83 1.75 -2.02
CA GLU A 131 15.53 2.17 -3.40
C GLU A 131 14.19 1.61 -3.91
N GLY A 132 13.92 0.33 -3.63
CA GLY A 132 12.66 -0.32 -4.01
C GLY A 132 11.46 0.33 -3.31
N TRP A 133 11.57 0.59 -2.00
CA TRP A 133 10.54 1.32 -1.27
C TRP A 133 10.36 2.75 -1.79
N GLN A 134 11.44 3.52 -1.94
CA GLN A 134 11.36 4.92 -2.37
C GLN A 134 10.73 5.04 -3.76
N SER A 135 11.21 4.27 -4.73
CA SER A 135 10.65 4.28 -6.09
C SER A 135 9.17 3.85 -6.13
N MET A 136 8.76 2.96 -5.24
CA MET A 136 7.35 2.55 -5.13
C MET A 136 6.49 3.64 -4.50
N ALA A 137 6.97 4.26 -3.41
CA ALA A 137 6.27 5.35 -2.75
C ALA A 137 6.11 6.57 -3.68
N ASP A 138 7.14 6.90 -4.45
CA ASP A 138 7.11 8.01 -5.42
C ASP A 138 6.22 7.72 -6.63
N TRP A 139 5.90 6.46 -6.91
CA TRP A 139 5.04 6.09 -8.04
C TRP A 139 3.55 6.06 -7.67
N LEU A 140 3.22 5.95 -6.38
CA LEU A 140 1.85 5.74 -5.89
C LEU A 140 1.23 7.03 -5.37
N ALA A 141 0.00 7.30 -5.79
CA ALA A 141 -0.90 8.23 -5.15
C ALA A 141 -1.90 7.46 -4.28
N LEU A 142 -2.27 8.02 -3.12
CA LEU A 142 -3.22 7.39 -2.19
C LEU A 142 -4.28 8.39 -1.73
N ASP A 143 -5.53 8.04 -2.01
CA ASP A 143 -6.72 8.72 -1.52
C ASP A 143 -7.29 7.98 -0.32
N ARG A 144 -7.56 8.72 0.75
CA ARG A 144 -8.30 8.24 1.92
C ARG A 144 -9.77 8.53 1.69
N ARG A 145 -10.60 7.48 1.60
CA ARG A 145 -12.05 7.61 1.35
C ARG A 145 -12.85 6.96 2.48
N ARG A 146 -14.12 7.32 2.57
CA ARG A 146 -15.08 6.79 3.55
C ARG A 146 -16.48 6.77 2.94
N ASP A 147 -17.25 5.76 3.30
CA ASP A 147 -18.68 5.65 2.99
C ASP A 147 -19.40 4.91 4.13
N ASP A 148 -20.64 4.48 3.89
CA ASP A 148 -21.49 3.77 4.85
C ASP A 148 -20.90 2.44 5.36
N GLN A 149 -19.96 1.84 4.62
CA GLN A 149 -19.26 0.61 5.01
C GLN A 149 -17.95 0.89 5.76
N GLY A 150 -17.68 2.16 6.08
CA GLY A 150 -16.49 2.60 6.82
C GLY A 150 -15.37 3.10 5.90
N ARG A 151 -14.16 3.17 6.47
CA ARG A 151 -13.00 3.76 5.79
C ARG A 151 -12.31 2.78 4.86
N TYR A 152 -11.75 3.31 3.79
CA TYR A 152 -10.92 2.57 2.86
C TYR A 152 -9.92 3.51 2.19
N VAL A 153 -8.99 2.93 1.43
CA VAL A 153 -8.07 3.69 0.60
C VAL A 153 -8.24 3.30 -0.86
N VAL A 154 -8.02 4.26 -1.74
CA VAL A 154 -7.91 4.05 -3.18
C VAL A 154 -6.51 4.46 -3.59
N VAL A 155 -5.88 3.62 -4.41
CA VAL A 155 -4.48 3.77 -4.77
C VAL A 155 -4.38 3.80 -6.28
N SER A 156 -3.65 4.77 -6.80
CA SER A 156 -3.47 5.00 -8.22
C SER A 156 -2.00 5.31 -8.50
N ARG A 157 -1.67 5.48 -9.78
CA ARG A 157 -0.37 6.01 -10.19
C ARG A 157 -0.35 7.51 -9.91
N ASP A 158 0.73 8.01 -9.33
CA ASP A 158 1.00 9.45 -9.25
C ASP A 158 1.25 10.02 -10.67
N ASP A 159 0.42 10.98 -11.06
CA ASP A 159 0.50 11.71 -12.32
C ASP A 159 1.29 13.02 -12.22
N GLY A 160 1.89 13.29 -11.06
CA GLY A 160 2.62 14.50 -10.74
C GLY A 160 1.76 15.60 -10.11
N THR A 161 0.45 15.35 -9.94
CA THR A 161 -0.47 16.26 -9.25
C THR A 161 -0.80 15.81 -7.83
N PHE A 162 -0.33 14.63 -7.40
CA PHE A 162 -0.60 14.13 -6.07
C PHE A 162 -0.01 15.06 -5.00
N VAL A 163 -0.87 15.48 -4.07
CA VAL A 163 -0.49 16.25 -2.89
C VAL A 163 -0.95 15.49 -1.66
N VAL A 164 -0.04 15.27 -0.71
CA VAL A 164 -0.38 14.65 0.56
C VAL A 164 -1.38 15.55 1.30
N SER A 165 -2.61 15.07 1.43
CA SER A 165 -3.65 15.78 2.18
C SER A 165 -3.24 15.95 3.65
N PRO A 166 -3.62 17.06 4.30
CA PRO A 166 -3.50 17.20 5.74
C PRO A 166 -4.12 16.00 6.49
N VAL A 167 -3.60 15.70 7.68
CA VAL A 167 -4.11 14.59 8.48
C VAL A 167 -5.56 14.87 8.90
N ASP A 168 -6.49 14.14 8.32
CA ASP A 168 -7.89 14.11 8.74
C ASP A 168 -8.05 13.15 9.94
N LEU A 169 -8.39 13.70 11.11
CA LEU A 169 -8.62 12.92 12.32
C LEU A 169 -10.00 12.27 12.37
N HIS A 170 -11.00 12.81 11.67
CA HIS A 170 -12.30 12.15 11.50
C HIS A 170 -12.12 10.87 10.71
N TRP A 171 -11.38 10.95 9.60
CA TRP A 171 -10.93 9.73 8.94
C TRP A 171 -10.06 8.90 9.87
N THR A 172 -8.99 9.42 10.49
CA THR A 172 -8.04 8.57 11.27
C THR A 172 -8.68 7.80 12.43
N TYR A 173 -9.69 8.36 13.10
CA TYR A 173 -10.39 7.73 14.22
C TYR A 173 -11.76 7.13 13.88
N ASP A 174 -12.09 6.99 12.60
CA ASP A 174 -13.38 6.50 12.10
C ASP A 174 -14.60 7.20 12.73
N ARG A 175 -14.55 8.53 12.75
CA ARG A 175 -15.62 9.35 13.31
C ARG A 175 -16.52 9.88 12.21
N ASP A 176 -17.78 9.46 12.28
CA ASP A 176 -18.84 9.91 11.36
C ASP A 176 -19.47 11.25 11.73
N GLN A 177 -19.38 11.62 13.00
CA GLN A 177 -20.16 12.73 13.50
C GLN A 177 -19.55 14.06 13.05
N PRO A 178 -20.33 14.92 12.37
CA PRO A 178 -19.88 16.25 12.02
C PRO A 178 -19.66 17.09 13.28
N GLY A 179 -18.70 18.01 13.20
CA GLY A 179 -18.35 18.91 14.29
C GLY A 179 -17.00 18.60 14.94
N PRO A 180 -16.50 19.53 15.76
CA PRO A 180 -15.22 19.35 16.44
C PRO A 180 -15.34 18.25 17.50
N PHE A 181 -14.34 17.37 17.55
CA PHE A 181 -14.16 16.45 18.67
C PHE A 181 -12.75 16.55 19.23
N VAL A 182 -12.62 16.26 20.51
CA VAL A 182 -11.32 16.11 21.17
C VAL A 182 -11.07 14.63 21.35
N HIS A 183 -10.00 14.13 20.76
CA HIS A 183 -9.46 12.83 21.06
C HIS A 183 -8.27 12.98 22.00
N VAL A 184 -8.38 12.39 23.18
CA VAL A 184 -7.29 12.39 24.16
C VAL A 184 -6.55 11.07 24.02
N VAL A 185 -5.27 11.16 23.66
CA VAL A 185 -4.39 9.99 23.66
C VAL A 185 -3.42 10.14 24.83
N THR A 186 -3.76 9.47 25.93
CA THR A 186 -2.90 9.44 27.12
C THR A 186 -1.56 8.80 26.78
N ASP A 187 -0.48 9.41 27.27
CA ASP A 187 0.90 8.94 27.07
C ASP A 187 1.31 8.81 25.60
N LEU A 188 0.73 9.60 24.68
CA LEU A 188 1.05 9.53 23.26
C LEU A 188 2.56 9.58 23.00
N GLY A 189 3.27 10.49 23.68
CA GLY A 189 4.72 10.62 23.58
C GLY A 189 5.47 9.34 23.98
N ALA A 190 5.17 8.78 25.16
CA ALA A 190 5.83 7.57 25.67
C ALA A 190 5.46 6.31 24.85
N ARG A 191 4.20 6.18 24.43
CA ARG A 191 3.74 5.04 23.60
C ARG A 191 4.36 5.08 22.21
N SER A 192 4.43 6.26 21.60
CA SER A 192 5.06 6.45 20.27
C SER A 192 6.56 6.25 20.35
N ALA A 193 7.21 6.79 21.40
CA ALA A 193 8.64 6.65 21.64
C ALA A 193 9.10 5.19 21.69
N ARG A 194 8.33 4.31 22.34
CA ARG A 194 8.66 2.89 22.42
C ARG A 194 8.62 2.23 21.05
N GLY A 195 7.61 2.51 20.23
CA GLY A 195 7.48 1.95 18.88
C GLY A 195 8.63 2.39 17.98
N VAL A 196 8.87 3.70 17.90
CA VAL A 196 9.97 4.30 17.13
C VAL A 196 11.32 3.69 17.54
N HIS A 197 11.57 3.58 18.85
CA HIS A 197 12.82 3.02 19.36
C HIS A 197 13.01 1.53 19.00
N LEU A 198 11.92 0.75 18.92
CA LEU A 198 12.00 -0.65 18.49
C LEU A 198 12.27 -0.80 16.99
N GLU A 199 11.78 0.14 16.18
CA GLU A 199 11.96 0.13 14.72
C GLU A 199 13.36 0.61 14.29
N CYS A 200 14.07 1.38 15.13
CA CYS A 200 15.40 1.93 14.86
C CYS A 200 15.48 2.68 13.51
N GLY A 201 14.40 3.38 13.16
CA GLY A 201 14.26 4.08 11.88
C GLY A 201 14.87 5.48 11.92
N VAL A 202 15.83 5.77 11.03
CA VAL A 202 16.48 7.09 10.96
C VAL A 202 15.48 8.24 10.83
N ALA A 203 14.43 8.07 10.04
CA ALA A 203 13.42 9.10 9.83
C ALA A 203 12.59 9.35 11.11
N ASP A 204 12.15 8.29 11.76
CA ASP A 204 11.34 8.36 12.97
C ASP A 204 12.13 8.88 14.17
N ASP A 205 13.40 8.49 14.30
CA ASP A 205 14.31 9.02 15.32
C ASP A 205 14.59 10.51 15.10
N THR A 206 14.81 10.92 13.86
CA THR A 206 15.03 12.34 13.51
C THR A 206 13.78 13.17 13.79
N LEU A 207 12.60 12.69 13.40
CA LEU A 207 11.33 13.36 13.66
C LEU A 207 11.07 13.46 15.16
N ARG A 208 11.29 12.37 15.91
CA ARG A 208 11.15 12.36 17.36
C ARG A 208 12.08 13.39 18.01
N HIS A 209 13.35 13.42 17.63
CA HIS A 209 14.30 14.39 18.16
C HIS A 209 13.88 15.83 17.83
N ALA A 210 13.41 16.09 16.61
CA ALA A 210 12.92 17.41 16.21
C ALA A 210 11.69 17.87 17.01
N LEU A 211 10.82 16.93 17.41
CA LEU A 211 9.61 17.22 18.19
C LEU A 211 9.83 17.24 19.70
N GLU A 212 10.95 16.72 20.20
CA GLU A 212 11.26 16.61 21.63
C GLU A 212 11.11 17.93 22.41
N PRO A 213 11.61 19.09 21.91
CA PRO A 213 11.43 20.37 22.61
C PRO A 213 9.97 20.83 22.70
N LEU A 214 9.12 20.42 21.75
CA LEU A 214 7.69 20.75 21.77
C LEU A 214 6.94 19.86 22.78
N VAL A 215 7.34 18.59 22.88
CA VAL A 215 6.79 17.65 23.88
C VAL A 215 7.06 18.14 25.29
N GLU A 216 8.26 18.63 25.56
CA GLU A 216 8.63 19.17 26.88
C GLU A 216 7.89 20.46 27.22
N ARG A 217 7.66 21.34 26.23
CA ARG A 217 7.08 22.67 26.45
C ARG A 217 5.55 22.71 26.43
N LEU A 218 4.91 21.80 25.70
CA LEU A 218 3.47 21.81 25.45
C LEU A 218 2.84 20.40 25.58
N PRO A 219 3.00 19.71 26.71
CA PRO A 219 2.56 18.31 26.84
C PRO A 219 1.04 18.14 26.62
N SER A 220 0.22 19.03 27.18
CA SER A 220 -1.24 18.97 27.06
C SER A 220 -1.75 19.22 25.63
N ALA A 221 -1.02 20.00 24.83
CA ALA A 221 -1.38 20.26 23.44
C ALA A 221 -1.10 19.07 22.52
N LEU A 222 -0.15 18.20 22.89
CA LEU A 222 0.15 16.98 22.14
C LEU A 222 -0.69 15.78 22.58
N GLU A 223 -1.22 15.79 23.80
CA GLU A 223 -2.15 14.76 24.29
C GLU A 223 -3.58 14.96 23.78
N GLN A 224 -3.95 16.20 23.42
CA GLN A 224 -5.27 16.56 22.93
C GLN A 224 -5.25 16.79 21.42
N MET A 225 -5.75 15.81 20.67
CA MET A 225 -5.92 15.91 19.22
C MET A 225 -7.32 16.44 18.92
N VAL A 226 -7.41 17.62 18.33
CA VAL A 226 -8.69 18.22 17.95
C VAL A 226 -8.98 17.86 16.51
N GLY A 227 -9.93 16.95 16.29
CA GLY A 227 -10.49 16.71 14.97
C GLY A 227 -11.44 17.85 14.65
N ARG A 228 -11.13 18.62 13.60
CA ARG A 228 -12.08 19.54 12.97
C ARG A 228 -12.48 18.92 11.64
N TRP A 229 -13.78 18.96 11.36
CA TRP A 229 -14.26 18.55 10.04
C TRP A 229 -13.55 19.41 8.99
N PRO A 230 -12.99 18.83 7.91
CA PRO A 230 -12.40 19.63 6.87
C PRO A 230 -13.46 20.59 6.33
N ASP A 231 -13.16 21.89 6.34
CA ASP A 231 -14.01 22.90 5.71
C ASP A 231 -14.00 22.64 4.20
N VAL A 232 -14.95 21.82 3.76
CA VAL A 232 -15.27 21.53 2.34
C VAL A 232 -14.19 20.72 1.60
N MET A 233 -14.54 19.49 1.20
CA MET A 233 -14.07 18.92 -0.07
C MET A 233 -15.30 18.94 -1.02
N PRO A 234 -15.24 19.69 -2.15
CA PRO A 234 -16.28 19.65 -3.17
C PRO A 234 -16.34 18.30 -3.90
#